data_AF-A0A354U4A8-F1
#
_entry.id   AF-A0A354U4A8-F1
#
_cell.length_a   1.000
_cell.length_b   1.000
_cell.length_c   1.000
_cell.angle_alpha   90.00
_cell.angle_beta   90.00
_cell.angle_gamma   90.00
#
_symmetry.space_group_name_H-M   'P 1'
#
loop_
_entity.id
_entity.type
_entity.pdbx_description
1 polymer ?
#
loop_
_entity_poly.entity_id
_entity_poly.type
_entity_poly.pdbx_seq_one_letter_code
_entity_poly.pdbx_strand_id
1 'polypeptide(L)'
;MKQKLLLLAAVFFGVMAFMLTFQQINQEKKKIQAATTEVAVIQLVKDIAENEPITEDAIRGAKIKMYASQLSSSRHIPYSQKSLIINRKAQLSIQRGKILQWNDLQNAVSGG
;
A
#
# COMPACT_ATOMS: atom_id res chain seq x y z
N MET A 1 -58.11 -8.11 -0.99
CA MET A 1 -57.21 -7.57 0.07
C MET A 1 -55.91 -8.36 0.21
N LYS A 2 -55.94 -9.71 0.15
CA LYS A 2 -54.75 -10.57 0.28
C LYS A 2 -53.61 -10.26 -0.70
N GLN A 3 -53.93 -9.97 -1.96
CA GLN A 3 -52.94 -9.67 -3.01
C GLN A 3 -52.19 -8.33 -2.79
N LYS A 4 -52.90 -7.30 -2.30
CA LYS A 4 -52.29 -6.01 -1.94
C LYS A 4 -51.37 -6.14 -0.72
N LEU A 5 -51.76 -6.97 0.25
CA LEU A 5 -50.93 -7.29 1.42
C LEU A 5 -49.65 -8.04 1.02
N LEU A 6 -49.75 -8.98 0.09
CA LEU A 6 -48.62 -9.76 -0.44
C LEU A 6 -47.65 -8.87 -1.24
N LEU A 7 -48.17 -7.94 -2.04
CA LEU A 7 -47.37 -6.94 -2.74
C LEU A 7 -46.62 -6.03 -1.76
N LEU A 8 -47.30 -5.57 -0.71
CA LEU A 8 -46.71 -4.70 0.30
C LEU A 8 -45.61 -5.42 1.09
N ALA A 9 -45.81 -6.71 1.41
CA ALA A 9 -44.77 -7.54 2.00
C ALA A 9 -43.57 -7.72 1.07
N ALA A 10 -43.79 -7.98 -0.22
CA ALA A 10 -42.70 -8.13 -1.19
C ALA A 10 -41.86 -6.84 -1.33
N VAL A 11 -42.51 -5.68 -1.40
CA VAL A 11 -41.82 -4.38 -1.43
C VAL A 11 -41.03 -4.15 -0.13
N PHE A 12 -41.64 -4.44 1.02
CA PHE A 12 -40.98 -4.31 2.32
C PHE A 12 -39.73 -5.20 2.42
N PHE A 13 -39.82 -6.47 2.03
CA PHE A 13 -38.68 -7.38 2.03
C PHE A 13 -37.60 -6.95 1.02
N GLY A 14 -37.98 -6.40 -0.14
CA GLY A 14 -37.03 -5.86 -1.11
C GLY A 14 -36.22 -4.68 -0.54
N VAL A 15 -36.89 -3.73 0.13
CA VAL A 15 -36.22 -2.60 0.78
C VAL A 15 -35.31 -3.07 1.92
N MET A 16 -35.79 -4.01 2.74
CA MET A 16 -34.99 -4.58 3.83
C MET A 16 -33.75 -5.33 3.32
N ALA A 17 -33.89 -6.15 2.27
CA ALA A 17 -32.76 -6.85 1.67
C ALA A 17 -31.71 -5.86 1.16
N PHE A 18 -32.13 -4.81 0.44
CA PHE A 18 -31.22 -3.76 -0.02
C PHE A 18 -30.50 -3.07 1.14
N MET A 19 -31.23 -2.73 2.21
CA MET A 19 -30.65 -2.06 3.38
C MET A 19 -29.61 -2.94 4.09
N LEU A 20 -29.90 -4.24 4.24
CA LEU A 20 -28.97 -5.20 4.85
C LEU A 20 -27.71 -5.39 4.00
N THR A 21 -27.85 -5.52 2.68
CA THR A 21 -26.70 -5.60 1.77
C THR A 21 -25.86 -4.33 1.80
N PHE A 22 -26.50 -3.16 1.83
CA PHE A 22 -25.79 -1.88 1.94
C PHE A 22 -25.00 -1.77 3.25
N GLN A 23 -25.57 -2.24 4.36
CA GLN A 23 -24.88 -2.31 5.65
C GLN A 23 -23.68 -3.26 5.60
N GLN A 24 -23.82 -4.46 5.03
CA GLN A 24 -22.71 -5.41 4.88
C GLN A 24 -21.55 -4.82 4.09
N ILE A 25 -21.83 -4.21 2.94
CA ILE A 25 -20.80 -3.56 2.10
C ILE A 25 -20.08 -2.46 2.88
N ASN A 26 -20.81 -1.64 3.64
CA ASN A 26 -20.21 -0.56 4.41
C ASN A 26 -19.35 -1.08 5.57
N GLN A 27 -19.74 -2.18 6.22
CA GLN A 27 -18.93 -2.80 7.26
C GLN A 27 -17.63 -3.38 6.68
N GLU A 28 -17.70 -4.04 5.53
CA GLU A 28 -16.51 -4.56 4.84
C GLU A 28 -15.58 -3.43 4.39
N LYS A 29 -16.13 -2.35 3.81
CA LYS A 29 -15.36 -1.16 3.45
C LYS A 29 -14.66 -0.56 4.67
N LYS A 30 -15.36 -0.43 5.80
CA LYS A 30 -14.79 0.09 7.04
C LYS A 30 -13.69 -0.83 7.59
N LYS A 31 -13.88 -2.15 7.51
CA LYS A 31 -12.88 -3.15 7.91
C LYS A 31 -11.62 -3.04 7.06
N ILE A 32 -11.76 -2.89 5.74
CA ILE A 32 -10.61 -2.73 4.83
C ILE A 32 -9.90 -1.40 5.11
N GLN A 33 -10.62 -0.30 5.26
CA GLN A 33 -10.04 1.01 5.55
C GLN A 33 -9.31 1.02 6.89
N ALA A 34 -9.90 0.44 7.95
CA ALA A 34 -9.26 0.33 9.25
C ALA A 34 -8.06 -0.64 9.24
N ALA A 35 -8.08 -1.65 8.37
CA ALA A 35 -6.98 -2.58 8.19
C ALA A 35 -5.83 -2.01 7.35
N THR A 36 -6.01 -0.85 6.71
CA THR A 36 -5.00 -0.23 5.84
C THR A 36 -4.41 1.00 6.53
N THR A 37 -3.09 1.07 6.62
CA THR A 37 -2.35 2.18 7.21
C THR A 37 -1.56 2.94 6.13
N GLU A 38 -1.42 4.25 6.31
CA GLU A 38 -0.56 5.08 5.46
C GLU A 38 0.87 5.05 5.98
N VAL A 39 1.81 4.71 5.09
CA VAL A 39 3.23 4.58 5.42
C VAL A 39 4.04 5.42 4.46
N ALA A 40 4.97 6.19 5.01
CA ALA A 40 5.95 6.93 4.24
C ALA A 40 7.09 5.99 3.83
N VAL A 41 7.24 5.76 2.53
CA VAL A 41 8.27 4.94 1.92
C VAL A 41 9.17 5.78 1.01
N ILE A 42 10.33 5.24 0.69
CA ILE A 42 11.29 5.91 -0.20
C ILE A 42 10.92 5.64 -1.66
N GLN A 43 10.79 6.70 -2.44
CA GLN A 43 10.56 6.65 -3.89
C GLN A 43 11.69 7.38 -4.62
N LEU A 44 12.11 6.86 -5.77
CA LEU A 44 13.13 7.50 -6.60
C LEU A 44 12.56 8.65 -7.43
N VAL A 45 13.31 9.75 -7.53
CA VAL A 45 12.97 10.90 -8.41
C VAL A 45 13.69 10.88 -9.75
N LYS A 46 14.76 10.10 -9.86
CA LYS A 46 15.54 9.91 -11.09
C LYS A 46 15.86 8.43 -11.28
N ASP A 47 16.23 8.06 -12.50
CA ASP A 47 16.77 6.74 -12.79
C ASP A 47 18.14 6.61 -12.13
N ILE A 48 18.43 5.43 -11.59
CA ILE A 48 19.73 5.09 -10.98
C ILE A 48 20.26 3.86 -11.71
N ALA A 49 21.47 3.96 -12.24
CA ALA A 49 22.11 2.85 -12.93
C ALA A 49 22.60 1.78 -11.94
N GLU A 50 22.90 0.60 -12.46
CA GLU A 50 23.52 -0.46 -11.67
C GLU A 50 24.86 0.00 -11.07
N ASN A 51 25.15 -0.38 -9.82
CA ASN A 51 26.35 0.02 -9.06
C ASN A 51 26.45 1.51 -8.73
N GLU A 52 25.48 2.33 -9.12
CA GLU A 52 25.46 3.76 -8.82
C GLU A 52 25.01 3.99 -7.36
N PRO A 53 25.68 4.89 -6.61
CA PRO A 53 25.30 5.20 -5.24
C PRO A 53 24.00 6.00 -5.18
N ILE A 54 23.14 5.68 -4.22
CA ILE A 54 21.94 6.45 -3.93
C ILE A 54 22.31 7.73 -3.19
N THR A 55 22.00 8.85 -3.81
CA THR A 55 22.21 10.19 -3.26
C THR A 55 20.90 10.75 -2.68
N GLU A 56 21.00 11.75 -1.81
CA GLU A 56 19.81 12.32 -1.14
C GLU A 56 18.88 13.06 -2.10
N ASP A 57 19.43 13.64 -3.17
CA ASP A 57 18.67 14.25 -4.27
C ASP A 57 17.97 13.22 -5.16
N ALA A 58 18.34 11.94 -5.08
CA ALA A 58 17.72 10.86 -5.87
C ALA A 58 16.44 10.31 -5.23
N ILE A 59 16.15 10.66 -3.99
CA ILE A 59 15.07 10.07 -3.19
C ILE A 59 14.04 11.10 -2.74
N ARG A 60 12.80 10.64 -2.58
CA ARG A 60 11.72 11.41 -1.95
C ARG A 60 10.84 10.51 -1.09
N GLY A 61 10.14 11.11 -0.13
CA GLY A 61 9.09 10.43 0.61
C GLY A 61 7.82 10.30 -0.22
N ALA A 62 7.30 9.08 -0.36
CA ALA A 62 5.99 8.80 -0.96
C ALA A 62 5.10 8.12 0.09
N LYS A 63 3.83 8.52 0.15
CA LYS A 63 2.85 7.85 1.01
C LYS A 63 2.18 6.73 0.24
N ILE A 64 2.20 5.53 0.80
CA ILE A 64 1.44 4.40 0.27
C ILE A 64 0.48 3.87 1.33
N LYS A 65 -0.65 3.35 0.86
CA LYS A 65 -1.61 2.63 1.71
C LYS A 65 -1.26 1.16 1.65
N MET A 66 -0.98 0.56 2.81
CA MET A 66 -0.70 -0.88 2.92
C MET A 66 -1.47 -1.47 4.08
N TYR A 67 -1.75 -2.77 4.04
CA TYR A 67 -2.40 -3.43 5.16
C TYR A 67 -1.47 -3.41 6.38
N ALA A 68 -2.02 -3.20 7.58
CA ALA A 68 -1.26 -3.21 8.82
C ALA A 68 -0.51 -4.55 9.02
N SER A 69 -1.10 -5.67 8.56
CA SER A 69 -0.45 -6.99 8.54
C SER A 69 0.75 -7.09 7.62
N GLN A 70 0.83 -6.24 6.59
CA GLN A 70 1.94 -6.19 5.64
C GLN A 70 3.06 -5.24 6.09
N LEU A 71 2.84 -4.42 7.13
CA LEU A 71 3.82 -3.44 7.58
C LEU A 71 5.14 -4.11 8.02
N SER A 72 5.04 -5.19 8.78
CA SER A 72 6.20 -5.94 9.30
C SER A 72 6.87 -6.86 8.27
N SER A 73 6.16 -7.25 7.22
CA SER A 73 6.65 -8.15 6.16
C SER A 73 7.02 -7.41 4.87
N SER A 74 6.76 -6.11 4.82
CA SER A 74 7.05 -5.25 3.67
C SER A 74 8.56 -5.13 3.46
N ARG A 75 9.00 -5.36 2.23
CA ARG A 75 10.39 -5.12 1.80
C ARG A 75 10.66 -3.65 1.45
N HIS A 76 9.62 -2.81 1.41
CA HIS A 76 9.75 -1.39 1.15
C HIS A 76 10.53 -0.70 2.27
N ILE A 77 11.38 0.23 1.90
CA ILE A 77 12.21 0.96 2.85
C ILE A 77 11.41 2.16 3.38
N PRO A 78 11.15 2.25 4.70
CA PRO A 78 10.51 3.40 5.31
C PRO A 78 11.35 4.67 5.11
N TYR A 79 10.68 5.81 4.91
CA TYR A 79 11.37 7.09 4.74
C TYR A 79 12.21 7.51 5.97
N SER A 80 11.81 7.06 7.17
CA SER A 80 12.59 7.25 8.40
C SER A 80 13.96 6.58 8.36
N GLN A 81 14.15 5.57 7.50
CA GLN A 81 15.40 4.82 7.35
C GLN A 81 16.26 5.33 6.18
N LYS A 82 15.96 6.53 5.64
CA LYS A 82 16.71 7.12 4.51
C LYS A 82 18.22 7.13 4.73
N SER A 83 18.68 7.43 5.95
CA SER A 83 20.10 7.50 6.28
C SER A 83 20.85 6.18 6.09
N LEU A 84 20.14 5.04 6.16
CA LEU A 84 20.74 3.71 5.98
C LEU A 84 20.97 3.34 4.52
N ILE A 85 20.32 4.04 3.59
CA ILE A 85 20.40 3.78 2.16
C ILE A 85 21.26 4.79 1.41
N ILE A 86 21.48 5.99 1.97
CA ILE A 86 22.39 6.96 1.36
C ILE A 86 23.77 6.33 1.21
N ASN A 87 24.40 6.55 0.05
CA ASN A 87 25.67 5.97 -0.37
C ASN A 87 25.66 4.46 -0.61
N ARG A 88 24.53 3.76 -0.44
CA ARG A 88 24.43 2.36 -0.90
C ARG A 88 24.31 2.33 -2.41
N LYS A 89 24.89 1.29 -3.02
CA LYS A 89 24.84 1.07 -4.46
C LYS A 89 23.57 0.31 -4.84
N ALA A 90 22.98 0.67 -5.97
CA ALA A 90 21.88 -0.08 -6.56
C ALA A 90 22.39 -1.45 -7.06
N GLN A 91 21.64 -2.50 -6.78
CA GLN A 91 21.95 -3.86 -7.24
C GLN A 91 21.69 -4.02 -8.74
N LEU A 92 20.67 -3.34 -9.26
CA LEU A 92 20.26 -3.33 -10.67
C LEU A 92 19.85 -1.92 -11.05
N SER A 93 19.72 -1.63 -12.34
CA SER A 93 19.15 -0.36 -12.80
C SER A 93 17.72 -0.16 -12.27
N ILE A 94 17.48 0.97 -11.62
CA ILE A 94 16.21 1.30 -10.99
C ILE A 94 15.61 2.53 -11.68
N GLN A 95 14.37 2.40 -12.12
CA GLN A 95 13.65 3.48 -12.79
C GLN A 95 13.07 4.49 -11.79
N ARG A 96 12.99 5.74 -12.24
CA ARG A 96 12.30 6.85 -11.61
C ARG A 96 10.87 6.45 -11.23
N GLY A 97 10.43 6.88 -10.05
CA GLY A 97 9.09 6.65 -9.56
C GLY A 97 8.90 5.27 -8.91
N LYS A 98 9.87 4.35 -9.01
CA LYS A 98 9.82 3.10 -8.26
C LYS A 98 9.97 3.36 -6.76
N ILE A 99 9.22 2.59 -5.95
CA ILE A 99 9.38 2.54 -4.50
C ILE A 99 10.54 1.60 -4.20
N LEU A 100 11.53 2.11 -3.45
CA LEU A 100 12.73 1.37 -3.10
C LEU A 100 12.42 0.23 -2.12
N GLN A 101 12.98 -0.93 -2.44
CA GLN A 101 12.95 -2.11 -1.59
C GLN A 101 14.36 -2.53 -1.17
N TRP A 102 14.49 -3.24 -0.06
CA TRP A 102 15.79 -3.67 0.46
C TRP A 102 16.62 -4.53 -0.50
N ASN A 103 15.95 -5.31 -1.35
CA ASN A 103 16.57 -6.14 -2.39
C ASN A 103 17.00 -5.35 -3.64
N ASP A 104 16.63 -4.08 -3.76
CA ASP A 104 17.13 -3.23 -4.84
C ASP A 104 18.52 -2.66 -4.51
N LEU A 105 18.98 -2.82 -3.27
CA LEU A 105 20.26 -2.32 -2.77
C LEU A 105 21.26 -3.46 -2.65
N GLN A 106 22.52 -3.19 -2.94
CA GLN A 106 23.58 -4.13 -2.63
C GLN A 106 23.68 -4.34 -1.11
N ASN A 107 23.82 -5.60 -0.71
CA ASN A 107 24.14 -5.95 0.66
C ASN A 107 25.50 -5.35 1.01
N ALA A 108 25.59 -4.65 2.15
CA ALA A 108 26.84 -4.08 2.66
C ALA A 108 27.91 -5.14 3.02
N VAL A 109 27.63 -6.42 2.77
CA VAL A 109 28.53 -7.56 2.99
C VAL A 109 29.05 -8.03 1.64
N SER A 110 29.99 -7.28 1.08
CA SER A 110 30.91 -7.78 0.04
C SER A 110 32.32 -7.44 0.49
N GLY A 111 32.73 -8.13 1.56
CA GLY A 111 34.08 -8.12 2.11
C GLY A 111 34.38 -9.53 2.59
N GLY A 112 34.84 -10.36 1.66
CA GLY A 112 35.32 -11.72 1.85
C GLY A 112 36.33 -12.02 0.76
#